data_AF-A0A1H5LZ66-F1
#
_entry.id   AF-A0A1H5LZ66-F1
#
_cell.length_a   1.000
_cell.length_b   1.000
_cell.length_c   1.000
_cell.angle_alpha   90.00
_cell.angle_beta   90.00
_cell.angle_gamma   90.00
#
_symmetry.space_group_name_H-M   'P 1'
#
loop_
_entity.id
_entity.type
_entity.pdbx_description
1 polymer ?
#
loop_
_entity_poly.entity_id
_entity_poly.type
_entity_poly.pdbx_seq_one_letter_code
_entity_poly.pdbx_strand_id
1 'polypeptide(L)'
;MAAAPVPGHDEGMETRHPVAWPGGPERSEVMREFLVEITTTVPEGTAKDEVDRRRAAEAVRSHELAAAGHLGRLWRPVGERRSIGIWLADDEDQLHEKVLGTLPLAPWMTFAVTPLEPHPNDPGRAE
;
A
#
# COMPACT_ATOMS: atom_id res chain seq x y z
N MET A 1 33.64 -27.74 71.93
CA MET A 1 34.17 -26.52 71.28
C MET A 1 33.16 -26.11 70.22
N ALA A 2 32.37 -25.08 70.48
CA ALA A 2 31.35 -24.59 69.56
C ALA A 2 31.65 -23.12 69.27
N ALA A 3 31.83 -22.78 67.99
CA ALA A 3 32.19 -21.45 67.53
C ALA A 3 30.93 -20.56 67.42
N ALA A 4 31.09 -19.30 67.82
CA ALA A 4 30.11 -18.22 67.69
C ALA A 4 30.06 -17.65 66.24
N PRO A 5 29.04 -16.84 65.89
CA PRO A 5 28.63 -16.55 64.51
C PRO A 5 29.32 -15.32 63.89
N VAL A 6 29.25 -15.22 62.56
CA VAL A 6 29.57 -14.01 61.77
C VAL A 6 28.30 -13.51 61.07
N PRO A 7 27.95 -12.21 61.15
CA PRO A 7 26.81 -11.64 60.44
C PRO A 7 27.26 -11.07 59.09
N GLY A 8 26.41 -11.13 58.07
CA GLY A 8 26.72 -10.55 56.76
C GLY A 8 25.51 -10.39 55.86
N HIS A 9 25.09 -9.13 55.72
CA HIS A 9 24.46 -8.49 54.57
C HIS A 9 23.03 -8.89 54.15
N ASP A 10 22.13 -8.01 54.58
CA ASP A 10 20.93 -7.55 53.86
C ASP A 10 21.33 -7.00 52.49
N GLU A 11 20.80 -7.57 51.39
CA GLU A 11 20.58 -6.87 50.12
C GLU A 11 19.35 -7.46 49.43
N GLY A 12 18.29 -6.64 49.35
CA GLY A 12 17.07 -6.93 48.64
C GLY A 12 17.32 -7.14 47.14
N MET A 13 16.96 -8.31 46.64
CA MET A 13 16.97 -8.58 45.20
C MET A 13 15.65 -8.08 44.61
N GLU A 14 15.67 -6.80 44.27
CA GLU A 14 14.64 -6.10 43.50
C GLU A 14 14.36 -6.86 42.19
N THR A 15 13.12 -7.30 42.02
CA THR A 15 12.56 -7.82 40.78
C THR A 15 12.71 -6.77 39.68
N ARG A 16 13.71 -6.95 38.82
CA ARG A 16 13.86 -6.16 37.59
C ARG A 16 12.76 -6.56 36.60
N HIS A 17 11.70 -5.78 36.56
CA HIS A 17 10.76 -5.76 35.44
C HIS A 17 11.47 -5.21 34.20
N PRO A 18 11.29 -5.79 33.00
CA PRO A 18 11.82 -5.18 31.79
C PRO A 18 11.12 -3.84 31.53
N VAL A 19 11.93 -2.78 31.43
CA VAL A 19 11.50 -1.48 30.92
C VAL A 19 10.94 -1.68 29.50
N ALA A 20 9.64 -1.45 29.33
CA ALA A 20 9.05 -1.24 28.02
C ALA A 20 9.56 0.11 27.49
N TRP A 21 10.30 0.08 26.39
CA TRP A 21 10.81 1.30 25.75
C TRP A 21 9.65 2.06 25.11
N PRO A 22 9.41 3.34 25.46
CA PRO A 22 8.45 4.15 24.73
C PRO A 22 9.07 4.57 23.40
N GLY A 23 8.46 4.14 22.29
CA GLY A 23 8.87 4.51 20.94
C GLY A 23 9.57 3.38 20.17
N GLY A 24 8.85 2.29 19.91
CA GLY A 24 9.13 1.53 18.69
C GLY A 24 8.88 2.45 17.48
N PRO A 25 9.56 2.25 16.33
CA PRO A 25 9.35 3.08 15.16
C PRO A 25 7.85 3.07 14.85
N GLU A 26 7.21 4.23 15.02
CA GLU A 26 5.93 4.52 14.42
C GLU A 26 6.07 4.07 12.97
N ARG A 27 5.28 3.07 12.56
CA ARG A 27 5.38 2.49 11.22
C ARG A 27 5.43 3.68 10.28
N SER A 28 6.57 3.91 9.63
CA SER A 28 6.58 4.80 8.49
C SER A 28 5.42 4.30 7.62
N GLU A 29 4.52 5.20 7.22
CA GLU A 29 3.40 4.89 6.33
C GLU A 29 4.02 4.56 4.97
N VAL A 30 4.68 3.40 4.88
CA VAL A 30 5.34 2.92 3.69
C VAL A 30 4.23 2.35 2.84
N MET A 31 3.75 3.18 1.92
CA MET A 31 2.87 2.72 0.88
C MET A 31 3.61 1.63 0.10
N ARG A 32 3.01 0.44 0.06
CA ARG A 32 3.49 -0.69 -0.72
C ARG A 32 3.18 -0.46 -2.19
N GLU A 33 4.05 -0.96 -3.05
CA GLU A 33 3.83 -0.92 -4.48
C GLU A 33 3.09 -2.18 -4.95
N PHE A 34 2.19 -1.99 -5.90
CA PHE A 34 1.42 -3.05 -6.52
C PHE A 34 1.49 -2.88 -8.03
N LEU A 35 1.82 -3.96 -8.73
CA LEU A 35 1.56 -4.05 -10.17
C LEU A 35 0.08 -4.38 -10.34
N VAL A 36 -0.66 -3.52 -11.02
CA VAL A 36 -2.08 -3.75 -11.29
C VAL A 36 -2.32 -3.77 -12.78
N GLU A 37 -2.88 -4.88 -13.25
CA GLU A 37 -3.45 -4.98 -14.59
C GLU A 37 -4.95 -4.72 -14.52
N ILE A 38 -5.43 -3.83 -15.38
CA ILE A 38 -6.83 -3.39 -15.38
C ILE A 38 -7.42 -3.66 -16.75
N THR A 39 -8.46 -4.47 -16.81
CA THR A 39 -9.25 -4.69 -18.03
C THR A 39 -10.62 -4.06 -17.87
N THR A 40 -10.99 -3.15 -18.78
CA THR A 40 -12.30 -2.48 -18.75
C THR A 40 -13.24 -3.08 -19.78
N THR A 41 -14.38 -3.58 -19.32
CA THR A 41 -15.45 -4.12 -20.16
C THR A 41 -16.70 -3.27 -19.98
N VAL A 42 -16.99 -2.43 -20.98
CA VAL A 42 -18.21 -1.60 -20.98
C VAL A 42 -19.42 -2.51 -21.18
N PRO A 43 -20.47 -2.42 -20.33
CA PRO A 43 -21.68 -3.21 -20.50
C PRO A 43 -22.35 -2.95 -21.87
N GLU A 44 -22.89 -4.01 -22.46
CA GLU A 44 -23.64 -3.90 -23.72
C GLU A 44 -24.85 -2.97 -23.55
N GLY A 45 -25.14 -2.16 -24.58
CA GLY A 45 -26.24 -1.19 -24.53
C GLY A 45 -25.92 0.11 -23.77
N THR A 46 -24.73 0.26 -23.20
CA THR A 46 -24.32 1.54 -22.58
C THR A 46 -24.24 2.63 -23.66
N ALA A 47 -24.98 3.73 -23.47
CA ALA A 47 -24.96 4.86 -24.38
C ALA A 47 -23.55 5.46 -24.48
N LYS A 48 -23.13 5.85 -25.70
CA LYS A 48 -21.80 6.42 -25.95
C LYS A 48 -21.50 7.63 -25.04
N ASP A 49 -22.47 8.53 -24.87
CA ASP A 49 -22.30 9.73 -24.05
C ASP A 49 -22.07 9.41 -22.56
N GLU A 50 -22.62 8.29 -22.07
CA GLU A 50 -22.36 7.80 -20.71
C GLU A 50 -20.92 7.26 -20.60
N VAL A 51 -20.47 6.47 -21.59
CA VAL A 51 -19.10 5.97 -21.64
C VAL A 51 -18.09 7.11 -21.67
N ASP A 52 -18.33 8.10 -22.53
CA ASP A 52 -17.45 9.26 -22.68
C ASP A 52 -17.42 10.11 -21.40
N ARG A 53 -18.57 10.32 -20.74
CA ARG A 53 -18.64 11.01 -19.45
C ARG A 53 -17.84 10.29 -18.37
N ARG A 54 -17.97 8.97 -18.25
CA ARG A 54 -17.21 8.19 -17.26
C ARG A 54 -15.72 8.19 -17.55
N ARG A 55 -15.31 8.10 -18.82
CA ARG A 55 -13.90 8.20 -19.20
C ARG A 55 -13.30 9.57 -18.90
N ALA A 56 -14.07 10.65 -19.07
CA ALA A 56 -13.62 11.98 -18.69
C ALA A 56 -13.43 12.09 -17.16
N ALA A 57 -14.39 11.59 -16.38
CA ALA A 57 -14.26 11.54 -14.93
C ALA A 57 -13.09 10.63 -14.47
N GLU A 58 -12.88 9.52 -15.16
CA GLU A 58 -11.77 8.59 -14.92
C GLU A 58 -10.42 9.29 -15.08
N ALA A 59 -10.25 10.07 -16.14
CA ALA A 59 -9.03 10.82 -16.38
C ALA A 59 -8.76 11.81 -15.24
N VAL A 60 -9.79 12.56 -14.81
CA VAL A 60 -9.68 13.48 -13.67
C VAL A 60 -9.28 12.73 -12.41
N ARG A 61 -9.98 11.65 -12.06
CA ARG A 61 -9.68 10.88 -10.85
C ARG A 61 -8.29 10.25 -10.88
N SER A 62 -7.85 9.75 -12.03
CA SER A 62 -6.50 9.22 -12.21
C SER A 62 -5.43 10.29 -11.99
N HIS A 63 -5.66 11.51 -12.46
CA HIS A 63 -4.77 12.64 -12.20
C HIS A 63 -4.71 13.02 -10.72
N GLU A 64 -5.84 13.02 -10.01
CA GLU A 64 -5.88 13.24 -8.56
C GLU A 64 -5.10 12.17 -7.80
N LEU A 65 -5.29 10.89 -8.14
CA LEU A 65 -4.58 9.78 -7.53
C LEU A 65 -3.08 9.83 -7.80
N ALA A 66 -2.67 10.28 -8.99
CA ALA A 66 -1.26 10.52 -9.30
C ALA A 66 -0.68 11.67 -8.46
N ALA A 67 -1.43 12.78 -8.32
CA ALA A 67 -1.02 13.91 -7.48
C ALA A 67 -0.94 13.54 -5.99
N ALA A 68 -1.79 12.62 -5.53
CA ALA A 68 -1.77 12.08 -4.17
C ALA A 68 -0.73 10.96 -3.96
N GLY A 69 0.00 10.55 -5.00
CA GLY A 69 1.02 9.51 -4.93
C GLY A 69 0.51 8.07 -4.99
N HIS A 70 -0.79 7.84 -5.15
CA HIS A 70 -1.39 6.50 -5.27
C HIS A 70 -1.24 5.87 -6.67
N LEU A 71 -1.09 6.69 -7.71
CA LEU A 71 -0.81 6.22 -9.07
C LEU A 71 0.61 6.65 -9.48
N GLY A 72 1.56 5.72 -9.42
CA GLY A 72 2.98 5.99 -9.70
C GLY A 72 3.28 6.07 -11.20
N ARG A 73 2.77 5.11 -11.97
CA ARG A 73 2.92 5.06 -13.44
C ARG A 73 1.85 4.20 -14.07
N LEU A 74 1.45 4.54 -15.31
CA LEU A 74 0.42 3.82 -16.05
C LEU A 74 0.82 3.68 -17.53
N TRP A 75 0.57 2.51 -18.09
CA TRP A 75 0.84 2.19 -19.48
C TRP A 75 -0.34 1.47 -20.12
N ARG A 76 -0.40 1.53 -21.46
CA ARG A 76 -1.26 0.68 -22.28
C ARG A 76 -0.38 -0.22 -23.14
N PRO A 77 -0.44 -1.56 -22.97
CA PRO A 77 0.29 -2.46 -23.86
C PRO A 77 -0.15 -2.28 -25.31
N VAL A 78 0.80 -2.43 -26.23
CA VAL A 78 0.56 -2.23 -27.67
C VAL A 78 -0.42 -3.28 -28.17
N GLY A 79 -1.52 -2.82 -28.79
CA GLY A 79 -2.54 -3.70 -29.35
C GLY A 79 -3.53 -4.27 -28.33
N GLU A 80 -3.42 -3.92 -27.05
CA GLU A 80 -4.30 -4.43 -26.00
C GLU A 80 -5.24 -3.34 -25.45
N ARG A 81 -6.40 -3.78 -24.93
CA ARG A 81 -7.39 -2.89 -24.31
C ARG A 81 -7.22 -2.75 -22.80
N ARG A 82 -6.34 -3.54 -22.18
CA ARG A 82 -5.99 -3.40 -20.76
C ARG A 82 -5.02 -2.25 -20.53
N SER A 83 -4.90 -1.82 -19.28
CA SER A 83 -3.80 -1.00 -18.79
C SER A 83 -3.01 -1.75 -17.74
N ILE A 84 -1.74 -1.40 -17.61
CA ILE A 84 -0.83 -1.91 -16.58
C ILE A 84 -0.30 -0.70 -15.83
N GLY A 85 -0.25 -0.74 -14.51
CA GLY A 85 0.27 0.38 -13.71
C GLY A 85 0.95 -0.04 -12.43
N ILE A 86 1.79 0.85 -11.90
CA ILE A 86 2.31 0.79 -10.54
C ILE A 86 1.43 1.68 -9.67
N TRP A 87 0.82 1.07 -8.68
CA TRP A 87 -0.09 1.69 -7.71
C TRP A 87 0.48 1.58 -6.31
N LEU A 88 0.18 2.57 -5.47
CA LEU A 88 0.69 2.65 -4.11
C LEU A 88 -0.47 2.74 -3.11
N ALA A 89 -0.39 1.92 -2.06
CA ALA A 89 -1.35 1.85 -0.96
C ALA A 89 -0.71 1.24 0.29
N ASP A 90 -1.26 1.46 1.48
CA ASP A 90 -0.72 0.88 2.73
C ASP A 90 -0.76 -0.66 2.72
N ASP A 91 -1.84 -1.20 2.16
CA ASP A 91 -2.11 -2.62 1.97
C ASP A 91 -3.09 -2.84 0.81
N GLU A 92 -3.37 -4.11 0.50
CA GLU A 92 -4.23 -4.49 -0.62
C GLU A 92 -5.71 -4.11 -0.40
N ASP A 93 -6.18 -4.11 0.85
CA ASP A 93 -7.54 -3.68 1.18
C ASP A 93 -7.69 -2.17 0.91
N GLN A 94 -6.72 -1.35 1.33
CA GLN A 94 -6.68 0.07 1.05
C GLN A 94 -6.58 0.34 -0.46
N LEU A 95 -5.78 -0.45 -1.20
CA LEU A 95 -5.69 -0.37 -2.66
C LEU A 95 -7.05 -0.59 -3.30
N HIS A 96 -7.79 -1.62 -2.89
CA HIS A 96 -9.10 -1.91 -3.45
C HIS A 96 -10.15 -0.87 -3.08
N GLU A 97 -10.24 -0.46 -1.82
CA GLU A 97 -11.33 0.40 -1.35
C GLU A 97 -11.11 1.88 -1.66
N LYS A 98 -9.91 2.39 -1.35
CA LYS A 98 -9.63 3.84 -1.34
C LYS A 98 -8.92 4.33 -2.59
N VAL A 99 -8.34 3.42 -3.37
CA VAL A 99 -7.62 3.75 -4.60
C VAL A 99 -8.41 3.29 -5.82
N LEU A 100 -8.36 1.99 -6.14
CA LEU A 100 -8.96 1.42 -7.35
C LEU A 100 -10.49 1.53 -7.35
N GLY A 101 -11.13 1.29 -6.20
CA GLY A 101 -12.59 1.37 -6.05
C GLY A 101 -13.15 2.78 -6.22
N THR A 102 -12.31 3.81 -6.15
CA THR A 102 -12.71 5.21 -6.35
C THR A 102 -12.74 5.63 -7.81
N LEU A 103 -12.21 4.79 -8.71
CA LEU A 103 -12.22 5.06 -10.14
C LEU A 103 -13.67 5.01 -10.69
N PRO A 104 -14.14 6.04 -11.42
CA PRO A 104 -15.46 6.04 -12.04
C PRO A 104 -15.78 4.82 -12.93
N LEU A 105 -14.76 4.19 -13.51
CA LEU A 105 -14.90 2.97 -14.30
C LEU A 105 -14.74 1.68 -13.48
N ALA A 106 -14.46 1.74 -12.18
CA ALA A 106 -14.28 0.54 -11.33
C ALA A 106 -15.39 -0.51 -11.48
N PRO A 107 -16.69 -0.15 -11.60
CA PRO A 107 -17.76 -1.14 -11.81
C PRO A 107 -17.66 -1.92 -13.13
N TRP A 108 -16.86 -1.45 -14.08
CA TRP A 108 -16.63 -2.07 -15.40
C TRP A 108 -15.23 -2.69 -15.50
N MET A 109 -14.46 -2.67 -14.42
CA MET A 109 -13.07 -3.10 -14.39
C MET A 109 -12.91 -4.45 -13.71
N THR A 110 -11.93 -5.20 -14.20
CA THR A 110 -11.35 -6.34 -13.50
C THR A 110 -9.89 -6.02 -13.23
N PHE A 111 -9.46 -6.30 -12.00
CA PHE A 111 -8.12 -6.03 -11.51
C PHE A 111 -7.38 -7.35 -11.26
N ALA A 112 -6.16 -7.46 -11.78
CA ALA A 112 -5.19 -8.45 -11.32
C ALA A 112 -4.09 -7.71 -10.58
N VAL A 113 -3.97 -7.97 -9.27
CA VAL A 113 -3.06 -7.27 -8.36
C VAL A 113 -1.89 -8.19 -8.02
N THR A 114 -0.67 -7.67 -8.12
CA THR A 114 0.55 -8.34 -7.68
C THR A 114 1.31 -7.42 -6.72
N PRO A 115 1.41 -7.75 -5.42
CA PRO A 115 2.24 -7.02 -4.47
C PRO A 115 3.72 -7.07 -4.87
N LEU A 116 4.42 -5.95 -4.72
CA LEU A 116 5.83 -5.82 -5.09
C LEU A 116 6.70 -5.54 -3.86
N GLU A 117 7.95 -6.02 -3.92
CA GLU A 117 8.99 -5.66 -2.96
C GLU A 117 10.11 -4.89 -3.70
N PRO A 118 10.78 -3.94 -3.03
CA PRO A 118 11.94 -3.28 -3.60
C PRO A 118 13.03 -4.30 -3.95
N HIS A 119 13.55 -4.21 -5.17
CA HIS A 119 14.68 -5.04 -5.59
C HIS A 119 16.01 -4.31 -5.32
N PRO A 120 17.05 -4.95 -4.78
CA PRO A 120 18.32 -4.27 -4.44
C PRO A 120 19.07 -3.66 -5.64
N ASN A 121 18.71 -4.09 -6.87
CA ASN A 121 19.26 -3.54 -8.11
C ASN A 121 18.31 -2.56 -8.82
N ASP A 122 17.23 -2.13 -8.18
CA ASP A 122 16.36 -1.11 -8.75
C ASP A 122 17.16 0.18 -8.98
N PRO A 123 17.27 0.69 -10.23
CA PRO A 123 17.98 1.94 -10.50
C PRO A 123 17.32 3.16 -9.86
N GLY A 124 16.11 3.02 -9.31
CA GLY A 124 15.30 4.11 -8.78
C GLY A 124 14.59 4.88 -9.89
N ARG A 125 13.80 5.89 -9.50
CA ARG A 125 13.05 6.71 -10.45
C ARG A 125 14.02 7.63 -11.20
N ALA A 126 13.95 7.62 -12.53
CA ALA A 126 14.58 8.68 -13.34
C ALA A 126 13.87 10.02 -13.03
N GLU A 127 14.65 11.03 -12.64
CA GLU A 127 14.19 12.40 -12.39
C GLU A 127 13.67 13.11 -13.66
#